data_AF-A0A4R1K932-F1
#
_entry.id   AF-A0A4R1K932-F1
#
_cell.length_a   1.000
_cell.length_b   1.000
_cell.length_c   1.000
_cell.angle_alpha   90.00
_cell.angle_beta   90.00
_cell.angle_gamma   90.00
#
_symmetry.space_group_name_H-M   'P 1'
#
loop_
_entity.id
_entity.type
_entity.pdbx_description
1 polymer ?
#
loop_
_entity_poly.entity_id
_entity_poly.type
_entity_poly.pdbx_seq_one_letter_code
_entity_poly.pdbx_strand_id
1 'polypeptide(L)'
;MQPLLCEKTLHQLADDIGPDLLPELFNVFVEENTPLLESLKSDCDHWDLPQLQSLSHTLKSSAASYGGLRLAELATQLDLACKLSDKVTIQTLLPEFIDVYTQTLEVIKQRY
;
A
#
# COMPACT_ATOMS: atom_id res chain seq x y z
N MET A 1 1.52 -12.59 14.00
CA MET A 1 1.11 -11.66 12.92
C MET A 1 2.09 -10.52 12.93
N GLN A 2 2.72 -10.22 11.79
CA GLN A 2 3.52 -9.01 11.68
C GLN A 2 2.59 -7.79 11.75
N PRO A 3 2.96 -6.71 12.45
CA PRO A 3 2.13 -5.51 12.50
C PRO A 3 2.02 -4.90 11.10
N LEU A 4 0.81 -4.51 10.71
CA LEU A 4 0.55 -3.87 9.42
C LEU A 4 1.26 -2.51 9.31
N LEU A 5 1.42 -1.80 10.43
CA LEU A 5 2.11 -0.52 10.52
C LEU A 5 3.18 -0.56 11.62
N CYS A 6 4.36 -0.03 11.32
CA CYS A 6 5.46 0.12 12.26
C CYS A 6 5.23 1.35 13.13
N GLU A 7 4.89 1.13 14.40
CA GLU A 7 4.73 2.19 15.41
C GLU A 7 5.90 3.16 15.45
N LYS A 8 7.13 2.66 15.32
CA LYS A 8 8.33 3.51 15.34
C LYS A 8 8.36 4.49 14.16
N THR A 9 7.97 4.03 12.97
CA THR A 9 7.90 4.88 11.77
C THR A 9 6.77 5.89 11.90
N LEU A 10 5.62 5.49 12.44
CA LEU A 10 4.50 6.40 12.70
C LEU A 10 4.88 7.51 13.70
N HIS A 11 5.58 7.16 14.79
CA HIS A 11 6.07 8.15 15.75
C HIS A 11 7.09 9.11 15.11
N GLN A 12 8.04 8.59 14.31
CA GLN A 12 8.99 9.44 13.61
C GLN A 12 8.28 10.39 12.62
N LEU A 13 7.30 9.88 11.88
CA LEU A 13 6.53 10.70 10.96
C LEU A 13 5.75 11.79 11.71
N ALA A 14 5.15 11.46 12.85
CA ALA A 14 4.47 12.41 13.72
C ALA A 14 5.42 13.48 14.28
N ASP A 15 6.65 13.12 14.64
CA ASP A 15 7.68 14.05 15.08
C ASP A 15 8.14 14.98 13.93
N ASP A 16 8.22 14.46 12.70
CA ASP A 16 8.69 15.20 11.53
C ASP A 16 7.66 16.23 11.01
N ILE A 17 6.37 15.85 10.95
CA ILE A 17 5.30 16.72 10.42
C ILE A 17 4.50 17.42 11.52
N GLY A 18 4.61 16.98 12.77
CA GLY A 18 3.78 17.40 13.89
C GLY A 18 2.60 16.46 14.14
N PRO A 19 2.33 16.09 15.41
CA PRO A 19 1.31 15.10 15.75
C PRO A 19 -0.12 15.52 15.37
N ASP A 20 -0.39 16.84 15.29
CA ASP A 20 -1.69 17.38 14.91
C ASP A 20 -1.98 17.27 13.40
N LEU A 21 -0.93 17.18 12.57
CA LEU A 21 -1.05 17.07 11.10
C LEU A 21 -1.07 15.61 10.63
N LEU A 22 -0.74 14.67 11.51
CA LEU A 22 -0.73 13.24 11.21
C LEU A 22 -2.11 12.69 10.81
N PRO A 23 -3.23 13.03 11.49
CA PRO A 23 -4.55 12.57 11.08
C PRO A 23 -4.97 13.15 9.72
N GLU A 24 -4.66 14.41 9.44
CA GLU A 24 -5.01 15.06 8.18
C GLU A 24 -4.26 14.44 7.00
N LEU A 25 -2.96 14.18 7.17
CA LEU A 25 -2.13 13.45 6.21
C LEU A 25 -2.69 12.04 5.94
N PHE A 26 -3.11 11.33 6.99
CA PHE A 26 -3.69 10.00 6.85
C PHE A 26 -5.06 10.02 6.20
N ASN A 27 -5.88 11.03 6.44
CA ASN A 27 -7.15 11.19 5.76
C ASN A 27 -6.96 11.41 4.26
N VAL A 28 -6.04 12.30 3.87
CA VAL A 28 -5.66 12.50 2.45
C VAL A 28 -5.13 11.20 1.85
N PHE A 29 -4.23 10.51 2.56
CA PHE A 29 -3.71 9.22 2.10
C PHE A 29 -4.85 8.23 1.83
N VAL A 30 -5.78 8.07 2.77
CA VAL A 30 -6.94 7.18 2.63
C VAL A 30 -7.83 7.59 1.46
N GLU A 31 -8.12 8.88 1.29
CA GLU A 31 -8.95 9.40 0.21
C GLU A 31 -8.34 9.15 -1.18
N GLU A 32 -7.02 9.32 -1.33
CA GLU A 32 -6.31 9.06 -2.59
C GLU A 32 -6.17 7.56 -2.89
N ASN A 33 -6.00 6.74 -1.85
CA ASN A 33 -5.68 5.32 -2.00
C ASN A 33 -6.91 4.41 -2.08
N THR A 34 -8.06 4.83 -1.53
CA THR A 34 -9.34 4.11 -1.66
C THR A 34 -9.76 3.87 -3.12
N PRO A 35 -9.81 4.88 -4.02
CA PRO A 35 -10.18 4.64 -5.42
C PRO A 35 -9.17 3.74 -6.15
N LEU A 36 -7.87 3.84 -5.83
CA LEU A 36 -6.85 2.95 -6.37
C LEU A 36 -7.09 1.48 -5.98
N LEU A 37 -7.46 1.24 -4.72
CA LEU A 37 -7.82 -0.08 -4.23
C LEU A 37 -9.07 -0.64 -4.91
N GLU A 38 -10.09 0.18 -5.11
CA GLU A 38 -11.33 -0.22 -5.81
C GLU A 38 -11.07 -0.55 -7.29
N SER A 39 -10.21 0.23 -7.96
CA SER A 39 -9.73 -0.13 -9.30
C SER A 39 -9.00 -1.48 -9.27
N LEU A 40 -8.11 -1.71 -8.31
CA LEU A 40 -7.38 -3.00 -8.20
C LEU A 40 -8.30 -4.19 -8.09
N LYS A 41 -9.34 -4.07 -7.25
CA LYS A 41 -10.35 -5.11 -7.07
C LYS A 41 -11.19 -5.32 -8.33
N SER A 42 -11.57 -4.24 -9.01
CA SER A 42 -12.44 -4.29 -10.19
C SER A 42 -11.75 -4.87 -11.42
N ASP A 43 -10.46 -4.58 -11.60
CA ASP A 43 -9.70 -4.95 -12.80
C ASP A 43 -8.78 -6.17 -12.60
N CYS A 44 -8.94 -6.95 -11.52
CA CYS A 44 -8.06 -8.08 -11.16
C CYS A 44 -7.71 -9.03 -12.33
N ASP A 45 -8.60 -9.20 -13.32
CA ASP A 45 -8.39 -10.05 -14.50
C ASP A 45 -7.76 -9.33 -15.72
N HIS A 46 -7.72 -7.99 -15.74
CA HIS A 46 -7.35 -7.18 -16.91
C HIS A 46 -6.23 -6.16 -16.65
N TRP A 47 -5.50 -6.26 -15.53
CA TRP A 47 -4.41 -5.33 -15.28
C TRP A 47 -3.28 -5.43 -16.30
N ASP A 48 -3.02 -4.31 -16.97
CA ASP A 48 -1.83 -4.09 -17.77
C ASP A 48 -0.60 -3.98 -16.85
N LEU A 49 0.46 -4.73 -17.16
CA LEU A 49 1.71 -4.77 -16.38
C LEU A 49 2.27 -3.36 -16.04
N PRO A 50 2.25 -2.37 -16.95
CA PRO A 50 2.69 -1.01 -16.64
C PRO A 50 1.85 -0.31 -15.56
N GLN A 51 0.54 -0.57 -15.51
CA GLN A 51 -0.36 0.03 -14.52
C GLN A 51 -0.11 -0.56 -13.13
N LEU A 52 -0.02 -1.89 -13.04
CA LEU A 52 0.37 -2.60 -11.80
C LEU A 52 1.74 -2.14 -11.30
N GLN A 53 2.69 -1.96 -12.21
CA GLN A 53 4.03 -1.49 -11.86
C GLN A 53 3.99 -0.08 -11.28
N SER A 54 3.32 0.87 -11.93
CA SER A 54 3.20 2.25 -11.46
C SER A 54 2.57 2.31 -10.07
N LEU A 55 1.48 1.57 -9.87
CA LEU A 55 0.80 1.49 -8.59
C LEU A 55 1.68 0.88 -7.50
N SER A 56 2.38 -0.22 -7.81
CA SER A 56 3.35 -0.85 -6.89
C SER A 56 4.47 0.10 -6.53
N HIS A 57 4.95 0.90 -7.47
CA HIS A 57 6.02 1.87 -7.26
C HIS A 57 5.60 3.00 -6.31
N THR A 58 4.41 3.56 -6.54
CA THR A 58 3.81 4.58 -5.66
C THR A 58 3.59 4.02 -4.26
N LEU A 59 2.95 2.84 -4.16
CA LEU A 59 2.65 2.23 -2.87
C LEU A 59 3.88 1.77 -2.11
N LYS A 60 4.96 1.35 -2.78
CA LYS A 60 6.22 1.03 -2.13
C LYS A 60 6.78 2.23 -1.36
N SER A 61 6.79 3.40 -1.97
CA SER A 61 7.31 4.63 -1.36
C SER A 61 6.39 5.14 -0.24
N SER A 62 5.08 5.11 -0.48
CA SER A 62 4.08 5.53 0.49
C SER A 62 4.05 4.59 1.70
N ALA A 63 3.91 3.29 1.48
CA ALA A 63 3.85 2.29 2.56
C ALA A 63 5.14 2.30 3.41
N ALA A 64 6.32 2.46 2.82
CA ALA A 64 7.55 2.57 3.58
C ALA A 64 7.55 3.80 4.52
N SER A 65 7.02 4.93 4.04
CA SER A 65 6.94 6.19 4.80
C SER A 65 5.96 6.10 5.98
N TYR A 66 4.88 5.32 5.86
CA TYR A 66 3.88 5.14 6.92
C TYR A 66 4.14 3.92 7.82
N GLY A 67 5.24 3.19 7.60
CA GLY A 67 5.59 1.99 8.37
C GLY A 67 4.88 0.72 7.92
N GLY A 68 4.21 0.74 6.78
CA GLY A 68 3.58 -0.40 6.11
C GLY A 68 4.58 -1.43 5.57
N LEU A 69 5.38 -2.04 6.44
CA LEU A 69 6.47 -2.95 6.07
C LEU A 69 5.98 -4.12 5.21
N ARG A 70 4.83 -4.72 5.56
CA ARG A 70 4.25 -5.83 4.79
C ARG A 70 3.74 -5.38 3.42
N LEU A 71 3.08 -4.22 3.36
CA LEU A 71 2.59 -3.66 2.10
C LEU A 71 3.75 -3.26 1.18
N ALA A 72 4.82 -2.67 1.74
CA ALA A 72 6.03 -2.32 0.99
C ALA A 72 6.78 -3.54 0.46
N GLU A 73 6.82 -4.63 1.24
CA GLU A 73 7.39 -5.92 0.82
C GLU A 73 6.61 -6.51 -0.36
N LEU A 74 5.28 -6.59 -0.24
CA LEU A 74 4.41 -7.10 -1.31
C LEU A 74 4.47 -6.21 -2.56
N ALA A 75 4.46 -4.88 -2.41
CA ALA A 75 4.64 -3.94 -3.52
C ALA A 75 5.98 -4.15 -4.24
N THR A 76 7.05 -4.44 -3.49
CA THR A 76 8.37 -4.70 -4.07
C THR A 76 8.39 -6.01 -4.86
N GLN A 77 7.74 -7.05 -4.35
CA GLN A 77 7.63 -8.33 -5.06
C GLN A 77 6.75 -8.19 -6.32
N LEU A 78 5.65 -7.43 -6.24
CA LEU A 78 4.78 -7.15 -7.37
C LEU A 78 5.50 -6.35 -8.47
N ASP A 79 6.25 -5.30 -8.10
CA ASP A 79 7.07 -4.51 -9.05
C ASP A 79 8.11 -5.39 -9.76
N LEU A 80 8.78 -6.29 -9.03
CA LEU A 80 9.73 -7.22 -9.61
C LEU A 80 9.05 -8.21 -10.57
N ALA A 81 7.92 -8.78 -10.17
CA ALA A 81 7.16 -9.69 -11.02
C ALA A 81 6.64 -9.00 -12.28
N CYS A 82 6.22 -7.73 -12.19
CA CYS A 82 5.85 -6.91 -13.34
C CYS A 82 7.04 -6.67 -14.28
N LYS A 83 8.23 -6.34 -13.74
CA LYS A 83 9.47 -6.17 -14.54
C LYS A 83 9.87 -7.45 -15.27
N LEU A 84 9.72 -8.59 -14.61
CA LEU A 84 10.02 -9.90 -15.19
C LEU A 84 8.89 -10.43 -16.08
N SER A 85 7.76 -9.71 -16.15
CA SER A 85 6.53 -10.16 -16.84
C SER A 85 6.05 -11.54 -16.36
N ASP A 86 6.29 -11.86 -15.08
CA ASP A 86 5.91 -13.12 -14.45
C ASP A 86 4.46 -13.07 -13.98
N LYS A 87 3.55 -13.39 -14.91
CA LYS A 87 2.10 -13.37 -14.68
C LYS A 87 1.65 -14.32 -13.58
N VAL A 88 2.34 -15.45 -13.39
CA VAL A 88 1.96 -16.46 -12.37
C VAL A 88 2.20 -15.90 -10.97
N THR A 89 3.38 -15.30 -10.78
CA THR A 89 3.72 -14.64 -9.52
C THR A 89 2.80 -13.45 -9.24
N ILE A 90 2.49 -12.63 -10.26
CA ILE A 90 1.53 -11.52 -10.12
C ILE A 90 0.15 -12.03 -9.68
N GLN A 91 -0.40 -13.05 -10.34
CA GLN A 91 -1.72 -13.61 -9.99
C GLN A 91 -1.76 -14.21 -8.58
N THR A 92 -0.62 -14.66 -8.07
CA THR A 92 -0.49 -15.21 -6.72
C THR A 92 -0.38 -14.11 -5.67
N LEU A 93 0.41 -13.07 -5.95
CA LEU A 93 0.67 -11.98 -5.02
C LEU A 93 -0.43 -10.91 -4.98
N LEU A 94 -1.13 -10.69 -6.09
CA LEU A 94 -2.12 -9.62 -6.22
C LEU A 94 -3.27 -9.75 -5.20
N PRO A 95 -3.87 -10.92 -4.95
CA PRO A 95 -4.90 -11.07 -3.91
C PRO A 95 -4.38 -10.73 -2.51
N GLU A 96 -3.17 -11.19 -2.17
CA GLU A 96 -2.55 -10.90 -0.87
C GLU A 96 -2.24 -9.41 -0.74
N PHE A 97 -1.74 -8.79 -1.81
CA PHE A 97 -1.49 -7.35 -1.87
C PHE A 97 -2.76 -6.53 -1.63
N ILE A 98 -3.87 -6.88 -2.29
CA ILE A 98 -5.17 -6.22 -2.14
C ILE A 98 -5.71 -6.37 -0.70
N ASP A 99 -5.57 -7.55 -0.10
CA ASP A 99 -6.02 -7.82 1.26
C ASP A 99 -5.24 -6.97 2.28
N VAL A 100 -3.90 -7.01 2.22
CA VAL A 100 -3.03 -6.22 3.11
C VAL A 100 -3.25 -4.71 2.91
N TYR A 101 -3.45 -4.27 1.66
CA TYR A 101 -3.73 -2.88 1.36
C TYR A 101 -5.08 -2.43 1.93
N THR A 102 -6.12 -3.25 1.79
CA THR A 102 -7.44 -2.99 2.40
C THR A 102 -7.33 -2.88 3.92
N GLN A 103 -6.68 -3.85 4.56
CA GLN A 103 -6.49 -3.85 6.02
C GLN A 103 -5.69 -2.63 6.49
N THR A 104 -4.68 -2.20 5.72
CA THR A 104 -3.88 -1.02 6.06
C THR A 104 -4.74 0.24 6.05
N LEU A 105 -5.57 0.44 5.03
CA LEU A 105 -6.48 1.60 4.96
C LEU A 105 -7.53 1.55 6.08
N GLU A 106 -8.07 0.39 6.41
CA GLU A 106 -9.03 0.23 7.51
C GLU A 106 -8.41 0.54 8.88
N VAL A 107 -7.19 0.07 9.15
CA VAL A 107 -6.48 0.37 10.40
C VAL A 107 -6.22 1.87 10.53
N ILE A 108 -5.83 2.54 9.44
CA ILE A 108 -5.63 3.99 9.43
C ILE A 108 -6.94 4.71 9.75
N LYS A 109 -8.04 4.38 9.05
CA LYS A 109 -9.39 4.96 9.28
C LYS A 109 -9.95 4.75 10.69
N GLN A 110 -9.58 3.65 11.36
CA GLN A 110 -10.06 3.35 12.71
C GLN A 110 -9.26 4.09 13.78
N ARG A 111 -8.01 4.44 13.49
CA ARG A 111 -7.07 4.99 14.45
C ARG A 111 -6.95 6.51 14.40
N TYR A 112 -7.22 7.10 13.23
CA TYR A 112 -7.14 8.53 12.93
C TYR A 112 -8.40 8.99 12.21
#